data_AF-I5C2G0-F1
#
_entry.id   AF-I5C2G0-F1
#
_cell.length_a   1.000
_cell.length_b   1.000
_cell.length_c   1.000
_cell.angle_alpha   90.00
_cell.angle_beta   90.00
_cell.angle_gamma   90.00
#
_symmetry.space_group_name_H-M   'P 1'
#
loop_
_entity.id
_entity.type
_entity.pdbx_description
1 polymer ?
#
loop_
_entity_poly.entity_id
_entity_poly.type
_entity_poly.pdbx_seq_one_letter_code
_entity_poly.pdbx_strand_id
1 'polypeptide(L)'
;MTHIWYTGVPHHALIRDYSALGISADDPDVVKGRAGSPYAVKDYYQVNPDLAVDPERRMEEFEALVQRTHAAGMRVIIDIVPNHVARKYESLGKPEGVRDFGADDDTSVAYARDNDFYYIPGEAFQVPDPLAGYRPLGGEAHPLADGKFDENPAKWTGNGARDAKPHFYDWYETVKVNYGVRPDGTRDFPALPEGYSQADAAEHLAFWEKQDVPASWKKWRDIAFFWMDKGVDGFRYDMAEMVPVEFWSYLNSAIKVKNPEAFLLAEIYNPSVYRDYIYSGKMDFLYDKVALYDTLKGIIQGKGSTDAIEKVQQDLADIHPHMLHFLENHDEQRIASLSSRGMRRRPFLPWCFLHCWTAGRSWCILGRKWASRVLKMRALESRVAPRFSITSACLTISAG
;
A
#
# COMPACT_ATOMS: atom_id res chain seq x y z
N MET A 1 19.28 10.27 -8.70
CA MET A 1 17.88 9.86 -8.46
C MET A 1 17.57 8.87 -9.56
N THR A 2 17.23 7.64 -9.22
CA THR A 2 17.09 6.55 -10.20
C THR A 2 15.63 6.16 -10.41
N HIS A 3 14.77 6.36 -9.40
CA HIS A 3 13.35 6.04 -9.49
C HIS A 3 12.48 7.18 -8.94
N ILE A 4 11.25 7.29 -9.46
CA ILE A 4 10.17 8.09 -8.91
C ILE A 4 9.04 7.15 -8.46
N TRP A 5 8.49 7.40 -7.29
CA TRP A 5 7.34 6.71 -6.74
C TRP A 5 6.12 7.61 -6.83
N TYR A 6 5.12 7.17 -7.61
CA TYR A 6 3.81 7.80 -7.70
C TYR A 6 2.84 7.10 -6.75
N THR A 7 2.39 7.83 -5.74
CA THR A 7 1.53 7.28 -4.68
C THR A 7 0.05 7.42 -5.02
N GLY A 8 -0.75 6.41 -4.70
CA GLY A 8 -2.22 6.46 -4.84
C GLY A 8 -2.72 6.41 -6.29
N VAL A 9 -1.88 5.91 -7.22
CA VAL A 9 -2.22 5.78 -8.64
C VAL A 9 -3.45 4.91 -8.88
N PRO A 10 -3.55 3.68 -8.33
CA PRO A 10 -4.76 2.88 -8.47
C PRO A 10 -6.00 3.62 -7.95
N HIS A 11 -7.12 3.43 -8.63
CA HIS A 11 -8.37 4.08 -8.28
C HIS A 11 -8.87 3.57 -6.93
N HIS A 12 -8.78 4.43 -5.92
CA HIS A 12 -9.26 4.20 -4.57
C HIS A 12 -10.64 4.81 -4.35
N ALA A 13 -11.37 4.24 -3.40
CA ALA A 13 -12.72 4.68 -3.07
C ALA A 13 -12.72 6.15 -2.65
N LEU A 14 -13.67 6.92 -3.17
CA LEU A 14 -13.77 8.37 -2.96
C LEU A 14 -15.21 8.85 -3.05
N ILE A 15 -15.48 10.04 -2.51
CA ILE A 15 -16.85 10.56 -2.40
C ILE A 15 -17.27 11.38 -3.61
N ARG A 16 -16.30 11.88 -4.40
CA ARG A 16 -16.62 12.68 -5.58
C ARG A 16 -17.40 11.84 -6.58
N ASP A 17 -18.48 12.43 -7.09
CA ASP A 17 -19.34 11.78 -8.08
C ASP A 17 -18.68 11.78 -9.46
N TYR A 18 -18.51 10.58 -10.01
CA TYR A 18 -18.05 10.31 -11.37
C TYR A 18 -19.04 9.39 -12.12
N SER A 19 -20.31 9.38 -11.72
CA SER A 19 -21.37 8.58 -12.35
C SER A 19 -21.56 8.89 -13.84
N ALA A 20 -21.28 10.14 -14.26
CA ALA A 20 -21.25 10.52 -15.68
C ALA A 20 -20.22 9.71 -16.51
N LEU A 21 -19.19 9.17 -15.85
CA LEU A 21 -18.15 8.31 -16.45
C LEU A 21 -18.44 6.82 -16.24
N GLY A 22 -19.62 6.48 -15.71
CA GLY A 22 -19.99 5.11 -15.35
C GLY A 22 -19.40 4.62 -14.03
N ILE A 23 -18.66 5.46 -13.28
CA ILE A 23 -18.07 5.07 -11.99
C ILE A 23 -19.16 5.09 -10.91
N SER A 24 -19.35 3.97 -10.22
CA SER A 24 -20.34 3.90 -9.14
C SER A 24 -19.94 4.80 -7.96
N ALA A 25 -20.93 5.44 -7.31
CA ALA A 25 -20.68 6.25 -6.12
C ALA A 25 -20.26 5.39 -4.92
N ASP A 26 -19.33 5.88 -4.12
CA ASP A 26 -18.98 5.26 -2.84
C ASP A 26 -19.75 5.91 -1.67
N ASP A 27 -19.80 5.17 -0.57
CA ASP A 27 -20.62 5.50 0.58
C ASP A 27 -19.79 6.25 1.65
N PRO A 28 -20.18 7.48 2.06
CA PRO A 28 -19.47 8.26 3.06
C PRO A 28 -19.56 7.71 4.49
N ASP A 29 -20.48 6.79 4.77
CA ASP A 29 -20.55 6.10 6.06
C ASP A 29 -19.43 5.05 6.20
N VAL A 30 -18.90 4.57 5.08
CA VAL A 30 -17.79 3.60 5.04
C VAL A 30 -16.48 4.25 4.61
N VAL A 31 -16.48 5.11 3.58
CA VAL A 31 -15.26 5.76 3.08
C VAL A 31 -14.82 6.88 3.99
N LYS A 32 -13.62 6.74 4.57
CA LYS A 32 -13.05 7.73 5.47
C LYS A 32 -12.53 8.95 4.70
N GLY A 33 -13.32 10.02 4.74
CA GLY A 33 -12.96 11.33 4.18
C GLY A 33 -13.29 11.48 2.69
N ARG A 34 -13.31 12.72 2.19
CA ARG A 34 -13.81 13.04 0.83
C ARG A 34 -12.97 12.43 -0.29
N ALA A 35 -11.64 12.52 -0.15
CA ALA A 35 -10.70 11.95 -1.10
C ALA A 35 -10.48 10.44 -0.87
N GLY A 36 -11.06 9.88 0.21
CA GLY A 36 -10.78 8.53 0.65
C GLY A 36 -9.32 8.30 1.05
N SER A 37 -8.96 7.01 1.12
CA SER A 37 -7.60 6.56 1.41
C SER A 37 -6.98 5.96 0.15
N PRO A 38 -5.75 6.32 -0.24
CA PRO A 38 -5.05 5.68 -1.36
C PRO A 38 -4.81 4.18 -1.14
N TYR A 39 -4.99 3.69 0.09
CA TYR A 39 -4.87 2.29 0.46
C TYR A 39 -6.19 1.51 0.44
N ALA A 40 -7.33 2.20 0.28
CA ALA A 40 -8.63 1.57 0.05
C ALA A 40 -8.92 1.52 -1.47
N VAL A 41 -8.19 0.66 -2.19
CA VAL A 41 -8.26 0.59 -3.67
C VAL A 41 -9.57 -0.07 -4.11
N LYS A 42 -10.34 0.64 -4.93
CA LYS A 42 -11.60 0.20 -5.53
C LYS A 42 -11.41 -0.52 -6.86
N ASP A 43 -10.49 -0.01 -7.70
CA ASP A 43 -10.19 -0.54 -9.02
C ASP A 43 -8.67 -0.52 -9.26
N TYR A 44 -8.06 -1.72 -9.32
CA TYR A 44 -6.63 -1.87 -9.60
C TYR A 44 -6.26 -1.71 -11.07
N TYR A 45 -7.23 -1.67 -11.99
CA TYR A 45 -6.98 -1.59 -13.44
C TYR A 45 -7.28 -0.19 -14.00
N GLN A 46 -7.39 0.81 -13.12
CA GLN A 46 -7.60 2.21 -13.48
C GLN A 46 -6.77 3.14 -12.61
N VAL A 47 -6.42 4.28 -13.20
CA VAL A 47 -5.88 5.43 -12.47
C VAL A 47 -7.04 6.11 -11.72
N ASN A 48 -6.77 6.62 -10.52
CA ASN A 48 -7.77 7.38 -9.78
C ASN A 48 -8.21 8.64 -10.55
N PRO A 49 -9.52 8.85 -10.78
CA PRO A 49 -10.01 10.01 -11.54
C PRO A 49 -9.71 11.36 -10.87
N ASP A 50 -9.55 11.42 -9.54
CA ASP A 50 -9.18 12.66 -8.83
C ASP A 50 -7.76 13.15 -9.14
N LEU A 51 -6.90 12.28 -9.69
CA LEU A 51 -5.51 12.61 -10.01
C LEU A 51 -5.35 13.13 -11.45
N ALA A 52 -6.32 12.90 -12.33
CA ALA A 52 -6.27 13.28 -13.73
C ALA A 52 -6.75 14.72 -13.96
N VAL A 53 -6.22 15.36 -15.00
CA VAL A 53 -6.75 16.65 -15.47
C VAL A 53 -8.06 16.44 -16.21
N ASP A 54 -8.09 15.44 -17.09
CA ASP A 54 -9.27 14.89 -17.75
C ASP A 54 -9.51 13.45 -17.25
N PRO A 55 -10.49 13.24 -16.35
CA PRO A 55 -10.82 11.93 -15.84
C PRO A 55 -11.17 10.88 -16.90
N GLU A 56 -11.70 11.25 -18.07
CA GLU A 56 -11.98 10.29 -19.16
C GLU A 56 -10.68 9.72 -19.76
N ARG A 57 -9.60 10.52 -19.72
CA ARG A 57 -8.29 10.21 -20.30
C ARG A 57 -7.23 9.85 -19.27
N ARG A 58 -7.64 9.60 -18.02
CA ARG A 58 -6.76 9.33 -16.86
C ARG A 58 -5.68 8.26 -17.10
N MET A 59 -6.01 7.20 -17.83
CA MET A 59 -5.02 6.15 -18.19
C MET A 59 -3.98 6.68 -19.18
N GLU A 60 -4.42 7.39 -20.23
CA GLU A 60 -3.52 8.00 -21.22
C GLU A 60 -2.61 9.05 -20.58
N GLU A 61 -3.16 9.87 -19.66
CA GLU A 61 -2.38 10.87 -18.93
C GLU A 61 -1.29 10.24 -18.06
N PHE A 62 -1.59 9.10 -17.42
CA PHE A 62 -0.63 8.35 -16.64
C PHE A 62 0.45 7.71 -17.51
N GLU A 63 0.08 7.04 -18.61
CA GLU A 63 1.06 6.46 -19.55
C GLU A 63 1.98 7.55 -20.13
N ALA A 64 1.43 8.73 -20.47
CA ALA A 64 2.22 9.87 -20.91
C ALA A 64 3.15 10.40 -19.81
N LEU A 65 2.75 10.34 -18.53
CA LEU A 65 3.62 10.70 -17.41
C LEU A 65 4.77 9.69 -17.25
N VAL A 66 4.48 8.40 -17.34
CA VAL A 66 5.49 7.32 -17.31
C VAL A 66 6.53 7.55 -18.40
N GLN A 67 6.10 7.77 -19.64
CA GLN A 67 6.99 8.04 -20.78
C GLN A 67 7.88 9.27 -20.55
N ARG A 68 7.33 10.36 -19.99
CA ARG A 68 8.13 11.55 -19.67
C ARG A 68 9.18 11.28 -18.59
N THR A 69 8.87 10.43 -17.61
CA THR A 69 9.79 10.03 -16.56
C THR A 69 10.92 9.17 -17.10
N HIS A 70 10.60 8.21 -17.96
CA HIS A 70 11.61 7.41 -18.66
C HIS A 70 12.51 8.26 -19.56
N ALA A 71 11.94 9.23 -20.30
CA ALA A 71 12.70 10.17 -21.12
C ALA A 71 13.66 11.06 -20.30
N ALA A 72 13.36 11.25 -19.00
CA ALA A 72 14.23 11.93 -18.05
C ALA A 72 15.27 10.99 -17.39
N GLY A 73 15.36 9.73 -17.82
CA GLY A 73 16.31 8.74 -17.31
C GLY A 73 15.97 8.17 -15.93
N MET A 74 14.71 8.29 -15.50
CA MET A 74 14.22 7.74 -14.22
C MET A 74 13.26 6.58 -14.48
N ARG A 75 13.22 5.62 -13.56
CA ARG A 75 12.24 4.52 -13.51
C ARG A 75 11.01 4.90 -12.67
N VAL A 76 9.86 4.28 -12.91
CA VAL A 76 8.59 4.52 -12.22
C VAL A 76 8.24 3.35 -11.32
N ILE A 77 7.87 3.64 -10.07
CA ILE A 77 7.23 2.67 -9.19
C ILE A 77 5.88 3.21 -8.70
N ILE A 78 4.95 2.30 -8.40
CA ILE A 78 3.63 2.63 -7.81
C ILE A 78 3.34 1.74 -6.60
N ASP A 79 2.31 2.11 -5.86
CA ASP A 79 1.76 1.26 -4.79
C ASP A 79 0.93 0.09 -5.34
N ILE A 80 1.12 -1.08 -4.75
CA ILE A 80 0.11 -2.15 -4.71
C ILE A 80 -0.19 -2.45 -3.24
N VAL A 81 -1.45 -2.74 -2.92
CA VAL A 81 -1.94 -2.97 -1.55
C VAL A 81 -2.53 -4.39 -1.45
N PRO A 82 -1.72 -5.45 -1.38
CA PRO A 82 -2.26 -6.80 -1.47
C PRO A 82 -3.06 -7.22 -0.22
N ASN A 83 -2.80 -6.60 0.92
CA ASN A 83 -3.44 -6.99 2.18
C ASN A 83 -4.98 -6.89 2.16
N HIS A 84 -5.51 -5.84 1.53
CA HIS A 84 -6.94 -5.54 1.51
C HIS A 84 -7.31 -4.69 0.29
N VAL A 85 -8.60 -4.64 -0.02
CA VAL A 85 -9.17 -3.76 -1.05
C VAL A 85 -10.27 -2.88 -0.45
N ALA A 86 -10.74 -1.86 -1.16
CA ALA A 86 -11.90 -1.07 -0.74
C ALA A 86 -13.11 -1.98 -0.45
N ARG A 87 -13.91 -1.64 0.56
CA ARG A 87 -15.08 -2.46 0.92
C ARG A 87 -16.08 -2.60 -0.23
N LYS A 88 -16.28 -1.52 -0.98
CA LYS A 88 -16.99 -1.51 -2.26
C LYS A 88 -16.00 -1.64 -3.43
N TYR A 89 -15.37 -2.80 -3.56
CA TYR A 89 -14.50 -3.10 -4.69
C TYR A 89 -15.33 -3.26 -5.98
N GLU A 90 -14.89 -2.62 -7.05
CA GLU A 90 -15.49 -2.73 -8.39
C GLU A 90 -14.45 -2.27 -9.41
N SER A 91 -14.11 -3.13 -10.37
CA SER A 91 -13.21 -2.74 -11.44
C SER A 91 -13.95 -2.54 -12.77
N LEU A 92 -13.87 -1.32 -13.29
CA LEU A 92 -14.36 -0.99 -14.63
C LEU A 92 -13.25 -1.09 -15.68
N GLY A 93 -11.98 -0.98 -15.27
CA GLY A 93 -10.84 -1.08 -16.18
C GLY A 93 -10.27 -2.47 -16.39
N LYS A 94 -10.79 -3.49 -15.70
CA LYS A 94 -10.26 -4.85 -15.81
C LYS A 94 -10.33 -5.37 -17.26
N PRO A 95 -9.32 -6.13 -17.72
CA PRO A 95 -9.37 -6.78 -19.02
C PRO A 95 -10.60 -7.68 -19.19
N GLU A 96 -11.03 -7.89 -20.44
CA GLU A 96 -12.14 -8.79 -20.74
C GLU A 96 -11.86 -10.21 -20.20
N GLY A 97 -12.87 -10.81 -19.57
CA GLY A 97 -12.77 -12.14 -18.94
C GLY A 97 -12.16 -12.15 -17.54
N VAL A 98 -11.54 -11.06 -17.08
CA VAL A 98 -11.09 -10.93 -15.68
C VAL A 98 -12.31 -10.70 -14.79
N ARG A 99 -12.30 -11.32 -13.60
CA ARG A 99 -13.40 -11.25 -12.63
C ARG A 99 -12.96 -10.48 -11.40
N ASP A 100 -13.88 -9.69 -10.83
CA ASP A 100 -13.60 -8.87 -9.64
C ASP A 100 -13.27 -9.74 -8.42
N PHE A 101 -12.59 -9.16 -7.44
CA PHE A 101 -12.45 -9.81 -6.15
C PHE A 101 -13.84 -10.03 -5.53
N GLY A 102 -14.12 -11.24 -5.07
CA GLY A 102 -15.40 -11.62 -4.47
C GLY A 102 -16.48 -12.04 -5.45
N ALA A 103 -16.24 -11.95 -6.77
CA ALA A 103 -17.25 -12.24 -7.79
C ALA A 103 -17.61 -13.73 -7.88
N ASP A 104 -16.72 -14.60 -7.44
CA ASP A 104 -16.84 -16.07 -7.51
C ASP A 104 -16.79 -16.73 -6.12
N ASP A 105 -16.89 -15.91 -5.06
CA ASP A 105 -16.79 -16.39 -3.69
C ASP A 105 -18.06 -17.14 -3.28
N ASP A 106 -17.88 -18.25 -2.55
CA ASP A 106 -18.96 -18.86 -1.78
C ASP A 106 -19.19 -18.06 -0.50
N THR A 107 -20.20 -17.19 -0.51
CA THR A 107 -20.54 -16.33 0.61
C THR A 107 -21.26 -17.05 1.75
N SER A 108 -21.64 -18.33 1.56
CA SER A 108 -22.33 -19.13 2.59
C SER A 108 -21.37 -19.64 3.68
N VAL A 109 -20.06 -19.56 3.44
CA VAL A 109 -19.02 -20.01 4.36
C VAL A 109 -18.12 -18.86 4.79
N ALA A 110 -17.60 -18.93 6.01
CA ALA A 110 -16.68 -17.91 6.52
C ALA A 110 -15.34 -17.90 5.75
N TYR A 111 -14.96 -19.06 5.21
CA TYR A 111 -13.72 -19.28 4.48
C TYR A 111 -13.88 -20.43 3.48
N ALA A 112 -13.41 -20.20 2.26
CA ALA A 112 -12.99 -21.23 1.32
C ALA A 112 -11.64 -20.82 0.74
N ARG A 113 -10.76 -21.78 0.42
CA ARG A 113 -9.39 -21.50 -0.07
C ARG A 113 -9.38 -20.53 -1.25
N ASP A 114 -10.32 -20.71 -2.17
CA ASP A 114 -10.41 -19.96 -3.42
C ASP A 114 -11.39 -18.78 -3.37
N ASN A 115 -12.00 -18.49 -2.21
CA ASN A 115 -12.66 -17.21 -1.99
C ASN A 115 -11.59 -16.11 -1.92
N ASP A 116 -11.86 -14.95 -2.49
CA ASP A 116 -11.04 -13.76 -2.35
C ASP A 116 -11.19 -13.10 -0.98
N PHE A 117 -12.33 -13.27 -0.31
CA PHE A 117 -12.62 -12.65 0.98
C PHE A 117 -13.04 -13.66 2.06
N TYR A 118 -12.94 -13.20 3.31
CA TYR A 118 -13.54 -13.87 4.46
C TYR A 118 -14.90 -13.25 4.78
N TYR A 119 -15.87 -14.09 5.10
CA TYR A 119 -17.25 -13.69 5.37
C TYR A 119 -17.66 -13.98 6.81
N ILE A 120 -18.76 -13.37 7.23
CA ILE A 120 -19.48 -13.61 8.47
C ILE A 120 -20.89 -14.08 8.08
N PRO A 121 -21.06 -15.38 7.79
CA PRO A 121 -22.32 -15.89 7.27
C PRO A 121 -23.49 -15.63 8.22
N GLY A 122 -24.61 -15.14 7.68
CA GLY A 122 -25.83 -14.88 8.43
C GLY A 122 -25.90 -13.50 9.10
N GLU A 123 -24.85 -12.68 9.01
CA GLU A 123 -24.84 -11.32 9.53
C GLU A 123 -24.62 -10.30 8.42
N ALA A 124 -25.45 -9.26 8.38
CA ALA A 124 -25.26 -8.12 7.49
C ALA A 124 -24.32 -7.09 8.14
N PHE A 125 -23.54 -6.40 7.32
CA PHE A 125 -22.62 -5.37 7.79
C PHE A 125 -23.37 -4.21 8.45
N GLN A 126 -22.77 -3.67 9.51
CA GLN A 126 -23.28 -2.51 10.23
C GLN A 126 -22.19 -1.46 10.32
N VAL A 127 -22.53 -0.23 9.93
CA VAL A 127 -21.61 0.91 10.03
C VAL A 127 -21.19 1.08 11.51
N PRO A 128 -19.89 1.21 11.80
CA PRO A 128 -19.39 1.40 13.16
C PRO A 128 -19.96 2.64 13.85
N ASP A 129 -20.10 2.57 15.17
CA ASP A 129 -20.53 3.73 15.94
C ASP A 129 -19.48 4.85 15.85
N PRO A 130 -19.86 6.09 15.47
CA PRO A 130 -18.92 7.18 15.37
C PRO A 130 -18.34 7.55 16.74
N LEU A 131 -17.03 7.75 16.80
CA LEU A 131 -16.34 8.20 18.02
C LEU A 131 -15.92 9.66 17.93
N ALA A 132 -15.73 10.30 19.10
CA ALA A 132 -15.20 11.66 19.22
C ALA A 132 -15.92 12.73 18.37
N GLY A 133 -17.24 12.58 18.20
CA GLY A 133 -18.05 13.52 17.42
C GLY A 133 -17.83 13.42 15.91
N TYR A 134 -17.21 12.33 15.43
CA TYR A 134 -17.05 12.09 14.00
C TYR A 134 -18.40 12.13 13.28
N ARG A 135 -18.43 12.84 12.16
CA ARG A 135 -19.57 12.89 11.24
C ARG A 135 -19.03 12.64 9.84
N PRO A 136 -19.59 11.69 9.08
CA PRO A 136 -19.34 11.55 7.65
C PRO A 136 -19.37 12.92 6.98
N LEU A 137 -18.35 13.21 6.16
CA LEU A 137 -18.19 14.50 5.47
C LEU A 137 -18.25 15.74 6.38
N GLY A 138 -17.99 15.62 7.69
CA GLY A 138 -18.16 16.74 8.62
C GLY A 138 -19.61 17.17 8.83
N GLY A 139 -20.59 16.31 8.51
CA GLY A 139 -22.02 16.58 8.67
C GLY A 139 -22.68 17.29 7.48
N GLU A 140 -21.98 17.40 6.35
CA GLU A 140 -22.61 17.82 5.10
C GLU A 140 -23.65 16.78 4.66
N ALA A 141 -24.79 17.25 4.14
CA ALA A 141 -25.84 16.37 3.65
C ALA A 141 -25.35 15.60 2.42
N HIS A 142 -25.53 14.29 2.43
CA HIS A 142 -25.24 13.41 1.31
C HIS A 142 -26.31 12.30 1.27
N PRO A 143 -26.82 11.90 0.08
CA PRO A 143 -27.88 10.90 0.00
C PRO A 143 -27.53 9.54 0.62
N LEU A 144 -26.25 9.17 0.58
CA LEU A 144 -25.70 7.95 1.16
C LEU A 144 -25.12 8.13 2.57
N ALA A 145 -25.24 9.31 3.20
CA ALA A 145 -24.84 9.48 4.60
C ALA A 145 -26.04 9.22 5.51
N ASP A 146 -26.52 7.98 5.53
CA ASP A 146 -27.76 7.55 6.21
C ASP A 146 -27.52 6.54 7.36
N GLY A 147 -26.25 6.23 7.64
CA GLY A 147 -25.81 5.27 8.64
C GLY A 147 -25.93 3.82 8.20
N LYS A 148 -26.09 3.54 6.90
CA LYS A 148 -26.26 2.19 6.35
C LYS A 148 -25.27 1.93 5.23
N PHE A 149 -25.00 0.65 5.00
CA PHE A 149 -24.23 0.18 3.87
C PHE A 149 -24.70 -1.23 3.50
N ASP A 150 -25.08 -1.44 2.24
CA ASP A 150 -25.64 -2.71 1.79
C ASP A 150 -24.53 -3.73 1.53
N GLU A 151 -24.28 -4.58 2.53
CA GLU A 151 -23.37 -5.72 2.43
C GLU A 151 -23.91 -6.87 3.29
N ASN A 152 -24.27 -7.98 2.64
CA ASN A 152 -24.74 -9.18 3.30
C ASN A 152 -24.31 -10.43 2.49
N PRO A 153 -23.53 -11.36 3.08
CA PRO A 153 -22.99 -11.31 4.44
C PRO A 153 -21.86 -10.30 4.60
N ALA A 154 -21.64 -9.86 5.84
CA ALA A 154 -20.55 -8.98 6.22
C ALA A 154 -19.20 -9.63 5.95
N LYS A 155 -18.21 -8.83 5.54
CA LYS A 155 -16.83 -9.28 5.29
C LYS A 155 -15.87 -8.77 6.36
N TRP A 156 -14.83 -9.55 6.66
CA TRP A 156 -13.78 -9.14 7.61
C TRP A 156 -13.13 -7.82 7.18
N THR A 157 -12.79 -6.96 8.13
CA THR A 157 -12.10 -5.68 7.85
C THR A 157 -10.66 -5.90 7.42
N GLY A 158 -10.02 -4.93 6.75
CA GLY A 158 -8.65 -5.09 6.26
C GLY A 158 -7.58 -5.38 7.32
N ASN A 159 -7.82 -5.00 8.59
CA ASN A 159 -6.98 -5.37 9.74
C ASN A 159 -7.35 -6.72 10.37
N GLY A 160 -8.37 -7.41 9.85
CA GLY A 160 -8.77 -8.76 10.27
C GLY A 160 -9.83 -8.82 11.37
N ALA A 161 -10.56 -7.74 11.65
CA ALA A 161 -11.70 -7.79 12.57
C ALA A 161 -12.82 -8.64 11.96
N ARG A 162 -13.43 -9.48 12.80
CA ARG A 162 -14.36 -10.56 12.39
C ARG A 162 -15.80 -10.29 12.84
N ASP A 163 -16.12 -9.04 13.12
CA ASP A 163 -17.42 -8.61 13.61
C ASP A 163 -18.21 -7.92 12.49
N ALA A 164 -19.51 -8.22 12.38
CA ALA A 164 -20.38 -7.59 11.39
C ALA A 164 -20.57 -6.09 11.66
N LYS A 165 -20.42 -5.68 12.92
CA LYS A 165 -20.28 -4.28 13.35
C LYS A 165 -18.86 -4.05 13.88
N PRO A 166 -17.89 -3.70 13.02
CA PRO A 166 -16.52 -3.49 13.48
C PRO A 166 -16.40 -2.23 14.37
N HIS A 167 -15.28 -2.10 15.05
CA HIS A 167 -14.98 -0.91 15.85
C HIS A 167 -14.59 0.27 14.94
N PHE A 168 -14.80 1.51 15.41
CA PHE A 168 -14.49 2.73 14.65
C PHE A 168 -13.01 2.87 14.23
N TYR A 169 -12.09 2.21 14.95
CA TYR A 169 -10.66 2.21 14.61
C TYR A 169 -10.23 1.06 13.72
N ASP A 170 -11.13 0.10 13.45
CA ASP A 170 -10.86 -0.93 12.46
C ASP A 170 -10.83 -0.34 11.06
N TRP A 171 -10.22 -1.08 10.13
CA TRP A 171 -10.13 -0.70 8.73
C TRP A 171 -11.42 -1.09 8.00
N TYR A 172 -12.56 -0.66 8.55
CA TYR A 172 -13.91 -0.99 8.05
C TYR A 172 -14.20 -0.47 6.65
N GLU A 173 -13.44 0.51 6.17
CA GLU A 173 -13.45 0.99 4.78
C GLU A 173 -12.82 0.01 3.79
N THR A 174 -12.18 -1.05 4.30
CA THR A 174 -11.49 -2.08 3.52
C THR A 174 -11.93 -3.48 3.90
N VAL A 175 -11.66 -4.43 3.01
CA VAL A 175 -11.95 -5.86 3.19
C VAL A 175 -10.67 -6.67 3.04
N LYS A 176 -10.43 -7.57 4.01
CA LYS A 176 -9.25 -8.44 4.03
C LYS A 176 -9.28 -9.42 2.87
N VAL A 177 -8.20 -9.47 2.10
CA VAL A 177 -8.01 -10.49 1.06
C VAL A 177 -7.57 -11.80 1.69
N ASN A 178 -8.20 -12.88 1.26
CA ASN A 178 -7.89 -14.25 1.62
C ASN A 178 -6.78 -14.79 0.72
N TYR A 179 -5.74 -15.32 1.35
CA TYR A 179 -4.57 -15.91 0.69
C TYR A 179 -4.51 -17.42 0.83
N GLY A 180 -5.62 -18.08 1.16
CA GLY A 180 -5.66 -19.49 1.54
C GLY A 180 -5.18 -19.72 2.97
N VAL A 181 -5.33 -18.73 3.86
CA VAL A 181 -5.01 -18.86 5.29
C VAL A 181 -6.32 -19.04 6.05
N ARG A 182 -6.49 -20.18 6.74
CA ARG A 182 -7.69 -20.46 7.52
C ARG A 182 -7.83 -19.51 8.71
N PRO A 183 -9.05 -19.34 9.27
CA PRO A 183 -9.27 -18.53 10.46
C PRO A 183 -8.45 -18.90 11.70
N ASP A 184 -7.96 -20.14 11.78
CA ASP A 184 -7.09 -20.66 12.84
C ASP A 184 -5.59 -20.44 12.57
N GLY A 185 -5.24 -19.85 11.41
CA GLY A 185 -3.88 -19.56 10.98
C GLY A 185 -3.20 -20.68 10.18
N THR A 186 -3.84 -21.84 10.00
CA THR A 186 -3.30 -22.90 9.15
C THR A 186 -3.40 -22.52 7.66
N ARG A 187 -2.51 -23.06 6.82
CA ARG A 187 -2.32 -22.65 5.43
C ARG A 187 -2.81 -23.74 4.47
N ASP A 188 -3.68 -23.38 3.54
CA ASP A 188 -4.17 -24.25 2.44
C ASP A 188 -3.43 -23.96 1.13
N PHE A 189 -2.11 -23.85 1.20
CA PHE A 189 -1.24 -23.72 0.04
C PHE A 189 0.12 -24.36 0.35
N PRO A 190 0.89 -24.77 -0.68
CA PRO A 190 2.19 -25.38 -0.48
C PRO A 190 3.16 -24.43 0.23
N ALA A 191 3.91 -24.97 1.20
CA ALA A 191 5.04 -24.27 1.80
C ALA A 191 6.23 -24.27 0.83
N LEU A 192 7.12 -23.28 0.97
CA LEU A 192 8.39 -23.28 0.24
C LEU A 192 9.30 -24.41 0.73
N PRO A 193 9.95 -25.16 -0.17
CA PRO A 193 10.91 -26.18 0.22
C PRO A 193 12.12 -25.58 0.95
N GLU A 194 12.79 -26.40 1.75
CA GLU A 194 14.04 -26.02 2.41
C GLU A 194 15.09 -25.58 1.37
N GLY A 195 15.83 -24.51 1.66
CA GLY A 195 16.87 -23.96 0.78
C GLY A 195 16.39 -22.90 -0.22
N TYR A 196 15.09 -22.67 -0.39
CA TYR A 196 14.55 -21.66 -1.32
C TYR A 196 14.95 -20.22 -0.96
N SER A 197 15.41 -19.95 0.26
CA SER A 197 16.02 -18.66 0.59
C SER A 197 17.25 -18.34 -0.28
N GLN A 198 17.96 -19.35 -0.78
CA GLN A 198 19.14 -19.22 -1.65
C GLN A 198 18.84 -19.41 -3.14
N ALA A 199 17.66 -19.93 -3.49
CA ALA A 199 17.26 -20.15 -4.86
C ALA A 199 17.04 -18.82 -5.60
N ASP A 200 17.18 -18.80 -6.92
CA ASP A 200 16.93 -17.60 -7.71
C ASP A 200 15.42 -17.41 -8.04
N ALA A 201 15.09 -16.29 -8.69
CA ALA A 201 13.70 -16.01 -9.07
C ALA A 201 13.13 -17.01 -10.10
N ALA A 202 13.96 -17.56 -10.99
CA ALA A 202 13.50 -18.52 -12.00
C ALA A 202 13.18 -19.87 -11.37
N GLU A 203 13.96 -20.32 -10.40
CA GLU A 203 13.70 -21.53 -9.60
C GLU A 203 12.39 -21.40 -8.81
N HIS A 204 12.15 -20.24 -8.18
CA HIS A 204 10.89 -19.94 -7.49
C HIS A 204 9.70 -20.00 -8.45
N LEU A 205 9.78 -19.35 -9.61
CA LEU A 205 8.70 -19.36 -10.59
C LEU A 205 8.41 -20.79 -11.07
N ALA A 206 9.45 -21.55 -11.42
CA ALA A 206 9.31 -22.93 -11.88
C ALA A 206 8.71 -23.88 -10.83
N PHE A 207 8.90 -23.59 -9.54
CA PHE A 207 8.22 -24.28 -8.45
C PHE A 207 6.73 -23.95 -8.44
N TRP A 208 6.40 -22.66 -8.45
CA TRP A 208 5.03 -22.17 -8.33
C TRP A 208 4.16 -22.50 -9.55
N GLU A 209 4.72 -22.58 -10.76
CA GLU A 209 4.00 -23.01 -11.97
C GLU A 209 3.46 -24.45 -11.87
N LYS A 210 4.03 -25.27 -10.98
CA LYS A 210 3.60 -26.66 -10.75
C LYS A 210 2.62 -26.77 -9.58
N GLN A 211 2.41 -25.69 -8.82
CA GLN A 211 1.54 -25.69 -7.66
C GLN A 211 0.13 -25.20 -8.02
N ASP A 212 -0.85 -25.74 -7.31
CA ASP A 212 -2.17 -25.12 -7.25
C ASP A 212 -2.17 -24.07 -6.13
N VAL A 213 -2.43 -22.82 -6.52
CA VAL A 213 -2.40 -21.65 -5.62
C VAL A 213 -3.78 -21.00 -5.54
N PRO A 214 -4.13 -20.35 -4.41
CA PRO A 214 -5.40 -19.66 -4.22
C PRO A 214 -5.73 -18.68 -5.35
N ALA A 215 -7.01 -18.55 -5.68
CA ALA A 215 -7.50 -17.67 -6.75
C ALA A 215 -6.98 -16.21 -6.65
N SER A 216 -6.95 -15.66 -5.44
CA SER A 216 -6.49 -14.29 -5.17
C SER A 216 -5.04 -14.06 -5.60
N TRP A 217 -4.16 -15.07 -5.51
CA TRP A 217 -2.76 -14.95 -5.91
C TRP A 217 -2.63 -14.65 -7.41
N LYS A 218 -3.46 -15.32 -8.22
CA LYS A 218 -3.50 -15.16 -9.68
C LYS A 218 -3.96 -13.74 -10.04
N LYS A 219 -5.02 -13.24 -9.37
CA LYS A 219 -5.52 -11.86 -9.55
C LYS A 219 -4.44 -10.82 -9.28
N TRP A 220 -3.66 -10.97 -8.20
CA TRP A 220 -2.56 -10.04 -7.90
C TRP A 220 -1.43 -10.05 -8.92
N ARG A 221 -1.06 -11.23 -9.44
CA ARG A 221 -0.07 -11.34 -10.51
C ARG A 221 -0.57 -10.63 -11.76
N ASP A 222 -1.83 -10.84 -12.13
CA ASP A 222 -2.42 -10.22 -13.32
C ASP A 222 -2.51 -8.69 -13.17
N ILE A 223 -2.81 -8.19 -11.97
CA ILE A 223 -2.74 -6.75 -11.63
C ILE A 223 -1.31 -6.22 -11.79
N ALA A 224 -0.31 -6.89 -11.22
CA ALA A 224 1.08 -6.45 -11.34
C ALA A 224 1.52 -6.42 -12.82
N PHE A 225 1.19 -7.46 -13.58
CA PHE A 225 1.53 -7.54 -14.99
C PHE A 225 0.84 -6.46 -15.83
N PHE A 226 -0.42 -6.14 -15.53
CA PHE A 226 -1.13 -5.04 -16.18
C PHE A 226 -0.36 -3.73 -16.05
N TRP A 227 0.08 -3.36 -14.84
CA TRP A 227 0.84 -2.11 -14.65
C TRP A 227 2.24 -2.15 -15.26
N MET A 228 2.92 -3.30 -15.24
CA MET A 228 4.20 -3.46 -15.95
C MET A 228 4.04 -3.24 -17.45
N ASP A 229 2.96 -3.73 -18.05
CA ASP A 229 2.67 -3.53 -19.48
C ASP A 229 2.33 -2.06 -19.80
N LYS A 230 2.07 -1.25 -18.77
CA LYS A 230 1.88 0.21 -18.85
C LYS A 230 3.16 1.01 -18.57
N GLY A 231 4.31 0.32 -18.46
CA GLY A 231 5.62 0.93 -18.27
C GLY A 231 6.00 1.19 -16.80
N VAL A 232 5.29 0.61 -15.83
CA VAL A 232 5.72 0.63 -14.44
C VAL A 232 6.91 -0.32 -14.25
N ASP A 233 7.99 0.18 -13.66
CA ASP A 233 9.26 -0.52 -13.49
C ASP A 233 9.40 -1.21 -12.12
N GLY A 234 8.37 -1.18 -11.29
CA GLY A 234 8.44 -1.76 -9.95
C GLY A 234 7.30 -1.34 -9.04
N PHE A 235 7.29 -1.90 -7.83
CA PHE A 235 6.19 -1.76 -6.89
C PHE A 235 6.70 -1.49 -5.48
N ARG A 236 5.98 -0.62 -4.77
CA ARG A 236 5.99 -0.57 -3.31
C ARG A 236 4.76 -1.32 -2.80
N TYR A 237 4.96 -2.22 -1.85
CA TYR A 237 3.91 -3.01 -1.23
C TYR A 237 3.56 -2.46 0.14
N ASP A 238 2.30 -2.07 0.31
CA ASP A 238 1.74 -1.60 1.57
C ASP A 238 1.44 -2.76 2.54
N MET A 239 1.75 -2.58 3.82
CA MET A 239 1.49 -3.55 4.91
C MET A 239 1.83 -5.01 4.52
N ALA A 240 2.99 -5.22 3.90
CA ALA A 240 3.36 -6.50 3.32
C ALA A 240 3.46 -7.64 4.36
N GLU A 241 3.76 -7.28 5.62
CA GLU A 241 3.88 -8.21 6.74
C GLU A 241 2.57 -8.96 7.08
N MET A 242 1.42 -8.47 6.62
CA MET A 242 0.11 -9.09 6.83
C MET A 242 -0.27 -10.13 5.75
N VAL A 243 0.64 -10.39 4.81
CA VAL A 243 0.45 -11.29 3.67
C VAL A 243 1.54 -12.39 3.71
N PRO A 244 1.20 -13.67 3.48
CA PRO A 244 2.15 -14.77 3.60
C PRO A 244 3.41 -14.61 2.73
N VAL A 245 4.58 -15.01 3.25
CA VAL A 245 5.86 -14.96 2.51
C VAL A 245 5.82 -15.77 1.22
N GLU A 246 5.06 -16.86 1.19
CA GLU A 246 4.87 -17.71 0.01
C GLU A 246 4.17 -16.99 -1.14
N PHE A 247 3.21 -16.11 -0.83
CA PHE A 247 2.60 -15.28 -1.84
C PHE A 247 3.61 -14.30 -2.45
N TRP A 248 4.47 -13.70 -1.62
CA TRP A 248 5.52 -12.81 -2.11
C TRP A 248 6.52 -13.56 -2.99
N SER A 249 6.91 -14.76 -2.58
CA SER A 249 7.72 -15.67 -3.39
C SER A 249 7.07 -15.94 -4.76
N TYR A 250 5.77 -16.23 -4.80
CA TYR A 250 5.01 -16.43 -6.03
C TYR A 250 4.97 -15.18 -6.92
N LEU A 251 4.57 -14.04 -6.35
CA LEU A 251 4.37 -12.81 -7.12
C LEU A 251 5.70 -12.23 -7.61
N ASN A 252 6.67 -12.10 -6.71
CA ASN A 252 7.93 -11.43 -7.00
C ASN A 252 8.81 -12.27 -7.93
N SER A 253 8.78 -13.61 -7.84
CA SER A 253 9.47 -14.44 -8.83
C SER A 253 8.91 -14.25 -10.24
N ALA A 254 7.58 -14.21 -10.39
CA ALA A 254 6.93 -13.94 -11.67
C ALA A 254 7.30 -12.54 -12.22
N ILE A 255 7.30 -11.52 -11.36
CA ILE A 255 7.71 -10.16 -11.75
C ILE A 255 9.18 -10.12 -12.17
N LYS A 256 10.08 -10.73 -11.40
CA LYS A 256 11.52 -10.74 -11.65
C LYS A 256 11.90 -11.51 -12.90
N VAL A 257 11.18 -12.58 -13.23
CA VAL A 257 11.38 -13.29 -14.51
C VAL A 257 10.86 -12.45 -15.68
N LYS A 258 9.72 -11.77 -15.54
CA LYS A 258 9.18 -10.85 -16.57
C LYS A 258 10.08 -9.64 -16.79
N ASN A 259 10.62 -9.08 -15.71
CA ASN A 259 11.56 -7.96 -15.71
C ASN A 259 12.58 -8.12 -14.56
N PRO A 260 13.80 -8.60 -14.83
CA PRO A 260 14.85 -8.77 -13.83
C PRO A 260 15.22 -7.46 -13.11
N GLU A 261 15.01 -6.33 -13.79
CA GLU A 261 15.30 -4.98 -13.31
C GLU A 261 14.17 -4.35 -12.50
N ALA A 262 13.06 -5.07 -12.30
CA ALA A 262 11.92 -4.56 -11.56
C ALA A 262 12.30 -4.22 -10.12
N PHE A 263 11.93 -3.03 -9.63
CA PHE A 263 12.23 -2.60 -8.27
C PHE A 263 11.12 -3.01 -7.29
N LEU A 264 11.43 -3.83 -6.29
CA LEU A 264 10.44 -4.37 -5.33
C LEU A 264 10.76 -3.93 -3.90
N LEU A 265 9.85 -3.15 -3.31
CA LEU A 265 10.01 -2.56 -1.99
C LEU A 265 8.83 -2.93 -1.10
N ALA A 266 9.08 -3.47 0.09
CA ALA A 266 8.04 -3.82 1.04
C ALA A 266 8.08 -2.98 2.31
N GLU A 267 6.89 -2.63 2.78
CA GLU A 267 6.68 -2.11 4.12
C GLU A 267 6.48 -3.27 5.11
N ILE A 268 7.44 -3.44 6.01
CA ILE A 268 7.44 -4.46 7.07
C ILE A 268 7.96 -3.80 8.33
N TYR A 269 7.24 -3.95 9.44
CA TYR A 269 7.58 -3.31 10.72
C TYR A 269 8.05 -4.32 11.77
N ASN A 270 8.10 -5.60 11.44
CA ASN A 270 8.68 -6.62 12.31
C ASN A 270 10.07 -7.08 11.83
N PRO A 271 11.17 -6.67 12.51
CA PRO A 271 12.53 -7.08 12.16
C PRO A 271 12.77 -8.60 12.18
N SER A 272 11.98 -9.38 12.94
CA SER A 272 12.20 -10.83 13.04
C SER A 272 11.91 -11.58 11.74
N VAL A 273 11.12 -10.98 10.83
CA VAL A 273 10.75 -11.60 9.56
C VAL A 273 11.47 -11.00 8.34
N TYR A 274 12.30 -9.97 8.51
CA TYR A 274 12.94 -9.27 7.39
C TYR A 274 13.67 -10.22 6.42
N ARG A 275 14.41 -11.17 6.98
CA ARG A 275 15.21 -12.14 6.20
C ARG A 275 14.30 -13.04 5.35
N ASP A 276 13.16 -13.46 5.88
CA ASP A 276 12.22 -14.30 5.13
C ASP A 276 11.66 -13.55 3.91
N TYR A 277 11.32 -12.27 4.07
CA TYR A 277 10.77 -11.47 2.96
C TYR A 277 11.81 -11.07 1.92
N ILE A 278 13.05 -10.79 2.34
CA ILE A 278 14.16 -10.52 1.42
C ILE A 278 14.49 -11.81 0.64
N TYR A 279 14.80 -12.89 1.35
CA TYR A 279 15.37 -14.08 0.73
C TYR A 279 14.31 -15.02 0.17
N SER A 280 13.29 -15.39 0.93
CA SER A 280 12.24 -16.30 0.46
C SER A 280 11.19 -15.55 -0.36
N GLY A 281 10.83 -14.33 0.06
CA GLY A 281 9.87 -13.46 -0.62
C GLY A 281 10.42 -12.72 -1.83
N LYS A 282 11.74 -12.74 -2.08
CA LYS A 282 12.42 -12.06 -3.21
C LYS A 282 12.17 -10.55 -3.28
N MET A 283 12.06 -9.90 -2.12
CA MET A 283 12.04 -8.44 -2.05
C MET A 283 13.45 -7.88 -2.28
N ASP A 284 13.56 -6.79 -3.05
CA ASP A 284 14.85 -6.10 -3.19
C ASP A 284 15.15 -5.27 -1.96
N PHE A 285 14.13 -4.57 -1.44
CA PHE A 285 14.28 -3.64 -0.33
C PHE A 285 13.13 -3.73 0.67
N LEU A 286 13.44 -3.46 1.94
CA LEU A 286 12.48 -3.26 3.01
C LEU A 286 12.59 -1.86 3.60
N TYR A 287 11.50 -1.32 4.13
CA TYR A 287 11.56 -0.10 4.95
C TYR A 287 12.34 -0.32 6.24
N ASP A 288 13.38 0.49 6.43
CA ASP A 288 14.07 0.58 7.71
C ASP A 288 13.35 1.53 8.68
N LYS A 289 12.09 1.20 9.00
CA LYS A 289 11.28 2.00 9.93
C LYS A 289 11.69 1.73 11.40
N VAL A 290 11.55 0.48 11.82
CA VAL A 290 11.60 0.14 13.26
C VAL A 290 13.01 0.15 13.83
N ALA A 291 14.03 -0.12 13.01
CA ALA A 291 15.41 -0.08 13.48
C ALA A 291 15.99 1.33 13.36
N LEU A 292 16.47 1.74 12.18
CA LEU A 292 17.21 3.00 12.06
C LEU A 292 16.30 4.22 12.19
N TYR A 293 15.15 4.27 11.52
CA TYR A 293 14.29 5.46 11.55
C TYR A 293 13.78 5.78 12.96
N ASP A 294 13.22 4.81 13.69
CA ASP A 294 12.72 5.03 15.05
C ASP A 294 13.86 5.39 16.02
N THR A 295 15.06 4.83 15.83
CA THR A 295 16.28 5.22 16.56
C THR A 295 16.65 6.68 16.27
N LEU A 296 16.72 7.08 15.01
CA LEU A 296 17.02 8.46 14.60
C LEU A 296 15.95 9.45 15.11
N LYS A 297 14.67 9.06 15.05
CA LYS A 297 13.56 9.85 15.60
C LYS A 297 13.72 10.06 17.10
N GLY A 298 14.08 9.03 17.85
CA GLY A 298 14.38 9.12 19.29
C GLY A 298 15.53 10.09 19.59
N ILE A 299 16.64 9.98 18.84
CA ILE A 299 17.81 10.87 18.96
C ILE A 299 17.43 12.32 18.65
N ILE A 300 16.72 12.57 17.55
CA ILE A 300 16.26 13.90 17.14
C ILE A 300 15.32 14.49 18.20
N GLN A 301 14.49 13.68 18.85
CA GLN A 301 13.61 14.15 19.92
C GLN A 301 14.33 14.36 21.27
N GLY A 302 15.64 14.12 21.35
CA GLY A 302 16.41 14.19 22.60
C GLY A 302 16.08 13.06 23.58
N LYS A 303 15.52 11.96 23.09
CA LYS A 303 15.07 10.80 23.88
C LYS A 303 15.96 9.56 23.69
N GLY A 304 17.05 9.65 22.93
CA GLY A 304 17.94 8.53 22.64
C GLY A 304 19.41 8.94 22.49
N SER A 305 20.31 7.97 22.62
CA SER A 305 21.75 8.12 22.39
C SER A 305 22.13 7.73 20.97
N THR A 306 23.17 8.36 20.41
CA THR A 306 23.78 7.96 19.15
C THR A 306 24.42 6.57 19.20
N ASP A 307 24.77 6.07 20.38
CA ASP A 307 25.37 4.73 20.55
C ASP A 307 24.42 3.61 20.09
N ALA A 308 23.11 3.85 20.10
CA ALA A 308 22.11 2.91 19.62
C ALA A 308 22.23 2.63 18.11
N ILE A 309 22.83 3.55 17.34
CA ILE A 309 23.01 3.38 15.89
C ILE A 309 23.96 2.22 15.59
N GLU A 310 25.03 2.07 16.38
CA GLU A 310 25.99 0.97 16.18
C GLU A 310 25.30 -0.38 16.33
N LYS A 311 24.42 -0.53 17.33
CA LYS A 311 23.66 -1.75 17.55
C LYS A 311 22.74 -2.07 16.37
N VAL A 312 22.01 -1.07 15.86
CA VAL A 312 21.16 -1.23 14.67
C VAL A 312 21.97 -1.69 13.45
N GLN A 313 23.15 -1.10 13.24
CA GLN A 313 24.02 -1.49 12.14
C GLN A 313 24.53 -2.92 12.26
N GLN A 314 24.91 -3.35 13.47
CA GLN A 314 25.33 -4.73 13.74
C GLN A 314 24.19 -5.72 13.49
N ASP A 315 22.96 -5.40 13.93
CA ASP A 315 21.79 -6.29 13.81
C ASP A 315 21.30 -6.46 12.37
N LEU A 316 21.57 -5.47 11.51
CA LEU A 316 21.20 -5.45 10.10
C LEU A 316 22.38 -5.70 9.16
N ALA A 317 23.59 -6.01 9.67
CA ALA A 317 24.81 -6.05 8.86
C ALA A 317 24.71 -6.99 7.64
N ASP A 318 24.04 -8.14 7.80
CA ASP A 318 23.84 -9.14 6.74
C ASP A 318 22.80 -8.72 5.68
N ILE A 319 21.86 -7.84 6.04
CA ILE A 319 20.77 -7.39 5.16
C ILE A 319 20.79 -5.89 4.85
N HIS A 320 21.80 -5.15 5.34
CA HIS A 320 21.93 -3.70 5.12
C HIS A 320 21.82 -3.29 3.64
N PRO A 321 22.35 -4.04 2.65
CA PRO A 321 22.13 -3.72 1.23
C PRO A 321 20.66 -3.70 0.80
N HIS A 322 19.77 -4.39 1.54
CA HIS A 322 18.32 -4.48 1.31
C HIS A 322 17.52 -3.51 2.18
N MET A 323 18.16 -2.65 2.98
CA MET A 323 17.45 -1.71 3.85
C MET A 323 17.32 -0.34 3.18
N LEU A 324 16.09 0.08 2.92
CA LEU A 324 15.81 1.42 2.42
C LEU A 324 15.63 2.39 3.59
N HIS A 325 16.56 3.33 3.72
CA HIS A 325 16.52 4.34 4.77
C HIS A 325 15.81 5.62 4.30
N PHE A 326 15.03 6.22 5.20
CA PHE A 326 14.27 7.44 4.97
C PHE A 326 14.24 8.34 6.22
N LEU A 327 13.93 9.63 6.02
CA LEU A 327 13.81 10.61 7.13
C LEU A 327 12.36 10.94 7.50
N GLU A 328 11.45 10.72 6.57
CA GLU A 328 10.02 10.91 6.72
C GLU A 328 9.33 10.12 5.61
N ASN A 329 8.09 9.67 5.84
CA ASN A 329 7.19 9.12 4.83
C ASN A 329 5.81 9.82 4.98
N HIS A 330 4.74 9.23 4.45
CA HIS A 330 3.38 9.78 4.56
C HIS A 330 2.67 9.40 5.88
N ASP A 331 3.09 8.32 6.55
CA ASP A 331 2.55 7.89 7.85
C ASP A 331 3.14 8.65 9.03
N GLU A 332 4.38 9.08 8.86
CA GLU A 332 5.18 9.73 9.87
C GLU A 332 5.03 11.25 9.88
N GLN A 333 5.25 11.83 11.06
CA GLN A 333 5.19 13.28 11.22
C GLN A 333 6.30 13.95 10.42
N ARG A 334 5.96 15.03 9.70
CA ARG A 334 6.94 15.83 8.94
C ARG A 334 8.08 16.29 9.83
N ILE A 335 9.31 16.06 9.41
CA ILE A 335 10.52 16.39 10.19
C ILE A 335 10.62 17.90 10.45
N ALA A 336 10.03 18.72 9.58
CA ALA A 336 10.00 20.18 9.67
C ALA A 336 8.86 20.73 10.55
N SER A 337 7.96 19.90 11.07
CA SER A 337 6.82 20.39 11.85
C SER A 337 7.26 20.97 13.22
N LEU A 338 6.76 22.17 13.53
CA LEU A 338 7.17 23.03 14.65
C LEU A 338 6.87 22.48 16.06
N SER A 339 6.36 21.26 16.21
CA SER A 339 5.89 20.74 17.51
C SER A 339 6.98 20.09 18.36
N SER A 340 8.24 20.01 17.91
CA SER A 340 9.38 19.75 18.79
C SER A 340 9.71 21.03 19.57
N ARG A 341 8.87 21.32 20.58
CA ARG A 341 9.09 22.40 21.57
C ARG A 341 10.54 22.33 22.06
N GLY A 342 11.38 23.25 21.57
CA GLY A 342 12.74 23.47 22.06
C GLY A 342 13.86 23.41 21.01
N MET A 343 13.64 22.87 19.80
CA MET A 343 14.78 22.62 18.92
C MET A 343 14.94 23.65 17.80
N ARG A 344 15.67 24.72 18.12
CA ARG A 344 16.20 25.71 17.17
C ARG A 344 17.40 25.17 16.35
N ARG A 345 17.57 23.84 16.24
CA ARG A 345 18.72 23.19 15.60
C ARG A 345 18.30 22.43 14.33
N ARG A 346 18.68 23.07 13.22
CA ARG A 346 18.70 22.73 11.80
C ARG A 346 18.40 21.25 11.43
N PRO A 347 17.42 20.96 10.55
CA PRO A 347 17.19 19.63 9.93
C PRO A 347 18.31 19.19 8.95
N PHE A 348 19.49 19.81 9.04
CA PHE A 348 20.63 19.60 8.16
C PHE A 348 21.49 18.41 8.61
N LEU A 349 21.61 18.16 9.92
CA LEU A 349 22.42 17.05 10.44
C LEU A 349 21.87 15.65 10.07
N PRO A 350 20.56 15.35 10.23
CA PRO A 350 20.02 14.05 9.84
C PRO A 350 20.12 13.80 8.33
N TRP A 351 20.01 14.86 7.53
CA TRP A 351 20.12 14.78 6.07
C TRP A 351 21.56 14.50 5.62
N CYS A 352 22.55 15.18 6.20
CA CYS A 352 23.96 14.87 5.97
C CYS A 352 24.33 13.47 6.47
N PHE A 353 23.80 13.03 7.62
CA PHE A 353 24.04 11.68 8.13
C PHE A 353 23.48 10.62 7.19
N LEU A 354 22.24 10.76 6.70
CA LEU A 354 21.69 9.77 5.78
C LEU A 354 22.46 9.74 4.45
N HIS A 355 22.69 10.90 3.82
CA HIS A 355 23.31 10.95 2.49
C HIS A 355 24.82 10.65 2.47
N CYS A 356 25.59 11.08 3.49
CA CYS A 356 27.03 10.81 3.52
C CYS A 356 27.37 9.44 4.09
N TRP A 357 26.46 8.79 4.84
CA TRP A 357 26.79 7.61 5.62
C TRP A 357 26.12 6.32 5.12
N THR A 358 24.98 6.38 4.42
CA THR A 358 24.30 5.17 3.89
C THR A 358 24.75 4.73 2.49
N ALA A 359 25.96 5.11 2.07
CA ALA A 359 26.54 4.75 0.77
C ALA A 359 25.60 5.01 -0.44
N GLY A 360 24.81 6.08 -0.40
CA GLY A 360 23.98 6.53 -1.53
C GLY A 360 22.60 5.88 -1.67
N ARG A 361 22.24 4.92 -0.80
CA ARG A 361 20.89 4.33 -0.73
C ARG A 361 20.05 5.09 0.30
N SER A 362 19.43 6.15 -0.18
CA SER A 362 18.69 7.11 0.65
C SER A 362 17.46 7.59 -0.08
N TRP A 363 16.39 7.80 0.67
CA TRP A 363 15.12 8.28 0.15
C TRP A 363 14.78 9.67 0.70
N CYS A 364 14.30 10.54 -0.19
CA CYS A 364 13.81 11.86 0.15
C CYS A 364 12.39 12.09 -0.37
N ILE A 365 11.55 12.69 0.47
CA ILE A 365 10.25 13.22 0.05
C ILE A 365 10.44 14.59 -0.59
N LEU A 366 9.92 14.75 -1.80
CA LEU A 366 9.89 16.06 -2.48
C LEU A 366 8.73 16.94 -1.96
N GLY A 367 8.64 17.15 -0.65
CA GLY A 367 7.68 18.09 -0.02
C GLY A 367 8.25 19.49 0.21
N ARG A 368 9.57 19.65 0.07
CA ARG A 368 10.29 20.82 0.61
C ARG A 368 10.09 22.15 -0.11
N LYS A 369 9.60 22.17 -1.36
CA LYS A 369 9.41 23.42 -2.11
C LYS A 369 7.96 23.92 -2.19
N TRP A 370 6.95 23.09 -1.84
CA TRP A 370 5.54 23.46 -2.04
C TRP A 370 4.54 22.96 -0.97
N ALA A 371 4.97 22.24 0.07
CA ALA A 371 4.02 21.67 1.05
C ALA A 371 4.08 22.38 2.41
N SER A 372 3.37 23.50 2.56
CA SER A 372 3.04 24.05 3.88
C SER A 372 1.82 23.38 4.53
N ARG A 373 1.18 22.37 3.90
CA ARG A 373 -0.01 21.70 4.45
C ARG A 373 -0.17 20.24 4.02
N VAL A 374 0.78 19.37 4.35
CA VAL A 374 0.53 17.93 4.37
C VAL A 374 0.81 17.44 5.79
N LEU A 375 -0.06 17.85 6.71
CA LEU A 375 -0.35 17.06 7.89
C LEU A 375 -1.23 15.89 7.44
N LYS A 376 -1.00 14.71 8.02
CA LYS A 376 -1.96 13.61 8.15
C LYS A 376 -3.40 14.14 8.11
N MET A 377 -4.28 13.50 7.33
CA MET A 377 -5.74 13.74 7.32
C MET A 377 -6.35 13.52 8.72
N ARG A 378 -5.98 14.34 9.70
CA ARG A 378 -6.92 14.82 10.69
C ARG A 378 -7.79 15.80 9.94
N ALA A 379 -9.05 15.41 9.78
CA ALA A 379 -10.18 16.25 9.38
C ALA A 379 -9.83 17.75 9.39
N LEU A 380 -9.47 18.28 8.22
CA LEU A 380 -9.33 19.70 8.01
C LEU A 380 -10.45 20.13 7.08
N GLU A 381 -11.40 20.77 7.72
CA GLU A 381 -12.61 21.45 7.24
C GLU A 381 -12.26 22.53 6.19
N SER A 382 -11.87 22.14 4.97
CA SER A 382 -11.75 23.09 3.86
C SER A 382 -12.79 22.83 2.78
N ARG A 383 -13.66 23.83 2.57
CA ARG A 383 -14.84 23.85 1.67
C ARG A 383 -14.55 23.68 0.16
N VAL A 384 -13.31 23.39 -0.22
CA VAL A 384 -12.89 23.13 -1.61
C VAL A 384 -11.70 22.18 -1.54
N ALA A 385 -11.85 20.94 -2.03
CA ALA A 385 -10.71 20.10 -2.34
C ALA A 385 -10.06 20.67 -3.61
N PRO A 386 -8.81 21.19 -3.57
CA PRO A 386 -8.14 21.60 -4.80
C PRO A 386 -7.86 20.36 -5.66
N ARG A 387 -7.89 20.51 -6.99
CA ARG A 387 -7.44 19.46 -7.93
C ARG A 387 -5.97 19.14 -7.61
N PHE A 388 -5.69 17.92 -7.16
CA PHE A 388 -4.33 17.43 -7.00
C PHE A 388 -3.93 16.74 -8.30
N SER A 389 -3.06 17.38 -9.08
CA SER A 389 -2.43 16.72 -10.23
C SER A 389 -1.48 15.63 -9.73
N ILE A 390 -1.32 14.51 -10.47
CA ILE A 390 -0.37 13.42 -10.18
C ILE A 390 1.02 13.95 -9.78
N THR A 391 1.45 15.08 -10.32
CA THR A 391 2.75 15.71 -9.99
C THR A 391 2.92 16.14 -8.53
N SER A 392 1.84 16.23 -7.73
CA SER A 392 1.90 16.71 -6.34
C SER A 392 2.14 15.61 -5.30
N ALA A 393 2.13 14.34 -5.68
CA ALA A 393 2.30 13.19 -4.79
C ALA A 393 3.42 12.26 -5.28
N CYS A 394 4.65 12.80 -5.36
CA CYS A 394 5.82 12.09 -5.88
C CYS A 394 6.92 11.98 -4.82
N LEU A 395 7.55 10.81 -4.78
CA LEU A 395 8.63 10.44 -3.87
C LEU A 395 9.82 9.97 -4.70
N THR A 396 11.06 10.28 -4.30
CA THR A 396 12.22 10.06 -5.18
C THR A 396 13.29 9.20 -4.56
N ILE A 397 13.64 8.10 -5.21
CA ILE A 397 14.53 7.08 -4.65
C ILE A 397 15.89 7.15 -5.36
N SER A 398 16.95 7.10 -4.57
CA SER A 398 18.30 6.82 -5.03
C SER A 398 18.65 5.40 -4.63
N ALA A 399 18.41 4.45 -5.52
CA ALA A 399 18.96 3.10 -5.44
C ALA A 399 20.20 3.09 -6.34
N GLY A 400 21.38 2.97 -5.74
CA GLY A 400 22.66 2.81 -6.41
C GLY A 400 23.26 1.46 -6.08
#